data_AF-A0A7Y5KTR9-F1
#
_entry.id   AF-A0A7Y5KTR9-F1
#
_cell.length_a   1.000
_cell.length_b   1.000
_cell.length_c   1.000
_cell.angle_alpha   90.00
_cell.angle_beta   90.00
_cell.angle_gamma   90.00
#
_symmetry.space_group_name_H-M   'P 1'
#
loop_
_entity.id
_entity.type
_entity.pdbx_description
1 polymer ?
#
loop_
_entity_poly.entity_id
_entity_poly.type
_entity_poly.pdbx_seq_one_letter_code
_entity_poly.pdbx_strand_id
1 'polypeptide(L)'
;MKWSVLSSSIPEQPGPAREAALLSAIRAGYVVHRWVPLVISEGGRTLEVEVSEDALMVGEEGDRVRVTTDATTAQLVADHFDALLLTPRVSDWIRASARVLLEPIPQTPDSAMGNTSRMVQHSRSIDAARASLSQVGLASTVGKDWVLTNRLAGHAGRAANYGWHTKKPSFPATMTGMSVLQPLGLAHDRFHSDYSQTWRGMRRACRLNGAPYLLTDVLRDPVLSSLVSHEGPLSVLRLPGVPVGSTPSVPPPPPDPVGSVPRTLRRGMAGTDVAAWQRVIGVDDDGIFGSATESATKAWQSAHGLTADGVVGARTRASAEQTHLFVQAKHFGTTRGAAIDTIVLHSMEAVEKPETAERVAAWFAGPSAPKASAHYCVDSNSIVQCVRDSHVAFHAPGVNQRSIGIEHAGYARQSAEDWGDAYSMTMLRRSARLVAELCRRYSIPIVLRDAAELQRGLGGITTHSAVSRAFRRSTHTDPGSGFPLEAYLAMVGEY
;
A
#
# COMPACT_ATOMS: atom_id res chain seq x y z
N MET A 1 3.06 26.28 12.09
CA MET A 1 2.32 27.36 12.74
C MET A 1 2.00 26.89 14.14
N LYS A 2 2.29 27.71 15.14
CA LYS A 2 2.02 27.44 16.56
C LYS A 2 0.56 27.17 16.86
N TRP A 3 0.29 26.24 17.77
CA TRP A 3 -1.08 26.02 18.27
C TRP A 3 -1.67 27.29 18.89
N SER A 4 -0.90 28.06 19.66
CA SER A 4 -1.35 29.34 20.24
C SER A 4 -1.90 30.34 19.22
N VAL A 5 -1.49 30.24 17.95
CA VAL A 5 -2.02 31.05 16.85
C VAL A 5 -3.25 30.38 16.24
N LEU A 6 -3.15 29.09 15.92
CA LEU A 6 -4.24 28.31 15.30
C LEU A 6 -5.50 28.26 16.17
N SER A 7 -5.35 28.16 17.48
CA SER A 7 -6.44 27.99 18.44
C SER A 7 -7.48 29.11 18.39
N SER A 8 -7.08 30.33 18.00
CA SER A 8 -7.99 31.46 17.81
C SER A 8 -9.07 31.22 16.74
N SER A 9 -8.79 30.31 15.80
CA SER A 9 -9.68 29.95 14.69
C SER A 9 -10.40 28.60 14.88
N ILE A 10 -10.15 27.91 16.00
CA ILE A 10 -10.74 26.60 16.30
C ILE A 10 -11.91 26.80 17.26
N PRO A 11 -13.16 26.53 16.84
CA PRO A 11 -14.34 26.63 17.70
C PRO A 11 -14.21 25.84 19.00
N GLU A 12 -14.74 26.39 20.09
CA GLU A 12 -14.75 25.73 21.40
C GLU A 12 -15.66 24.50 21.43
N GLN A 13 -16.84 24.58 20.83
CA GLN A 13 -17.80 23.48 20.79
C GLN A 13 -17.45 22.47 19.69
N PRO A 14 -17.64 21.16 19.92
CA PRO A 14 -17.49 20.16 18.87
C PRO A 14 -18.54 20.38 17.77
N GLY A 15 -18.16 20.08 16.53
CA GLY A 15 -19.07 20.16 15.39
C GLY A 15 -18.36 20.44 14.08
N PRO A 16 -19.12 20.56 12.97
CA PRO A 16 -18.55 20.64 11.62
C PRO A 16 -17.51 21.75 11.43
N ALA A 17 -17.72 22.92 12.03
CA ALA A 17 -16.77 24.03 11.94
C ALA A 17 -15.43 23.72 12.63
N ARG A 18 -15.46 23.03 13.78
CA ARG A 18 -14.25 22.61 14.49
C ARG A 18 -13.49 21.55 13.71
N GLU A 19 -14.18 20.52 13.26
CA GLU A 19 -13.60 19.45 12.46
C GLU A 19 -12.97 19.98 11.16
N ALA A 20 -13.65 20.91 10.48
CA ALA A 20 -13.12 21.56 9.28
C ALA A 20 -11.86 22.39 9.56
N ALA A 21 -11.82 23.14 10.66
CA ALA A 21 -10.65 23.92 11.06
C ALA A 21 -9.44 23.02 11.38
N LEU A 22 -9.67 21.94 12.14
CA LEU A 22 -8.64 20.95 12.45
C LEU A 22 -8.12 20.25 11.19
N LEU A 23 -9.01 19.77 10.33
CA LEU A 23 -8.64 19.11 9.07
C LEU A 23 -7.89 20.06 8.14
N SER A 24 -8.29 21.33 8.08
CA SER A 24 -7.59 22.35 7.29
C SER A 24 -6.17 22.59 7.80
N ALA A 25 -5.97 22.69 9.12
CA ALA A 25 -4.64 22.84 9.70
C ALA A 25 -3.76 21.62 9.44
N ILE A 26 -4.33 20.42 9.51
CA ILE A 26 -3.64 19.15 9.19
C ILE A 26 -3.20 19.14 7.72
N ARG A 27 -4.13 19.44 6.79
CA ARG A 27 -3.84 19.48 5.34
C ARG A 27 -2.84 20.56 4.95
N ALA A 28 -2.77 21.64 5.72
CA ALA A 28 -1.76 22.68 5.55
C ALA A 28 -0.38 22.29 6.11
N GLY A 29 -0.23 21.09 6.69
CA GLY A 29 1.03 20.58 7.22
C GLY A 29 1.39 21.13 8.60
N TYR A 30 0.46 21.77 9.33
CA TYR A 30 0.70 22.26 10.70
C TYR A 30 0.55 21.12 11.72
N VAL A 31 1.35 20.07 11.52
CA VAL A 31 1.28 18.84 12.31
C VAL A 31 2.62 18.51 12.94
N VAL A 32 2.55 17.91 14.12
CA VAL A 32 3.68 17.21 14.73
C VAL A 32 3.28 15.74 14.81
N HIS A 33 3.87 14.96 13.92
CA HIS A 33 3.56 13.54 13.74
C HIS A 33 4.80 12.82 13.23
N ARG A 34 5.01 11.58 13.69
CA ARG A 34 6.08 10.71 13.21
C ARG A 34 5.55 9.30 13.01
N TRP A 35 5.99 8.69 11.93
CA TRP A 35 5.83 7.28 11.65
C TRP A 35 6.98 6.51 12.30
N VAL A 36 6.67 5.40 12.95
CA VAL A 36 7.67 4.49 13.52
C VAL A 36 7.33 3.04 13.17
N PRO A 37 8.33 2.18 12.93
CA PRO A 37 8.08 0.79 12.63
C PRO A 37 7.51 0.06 13.85
N LEU A 38 6.45 -0.69 13.61
CA LEU A 38 5.88 -1.69 14.51
C LEU A 38 6.14 -3.06 13.89
N VAL A 39 6.91 -3.89 14.59
CA VAL A 39 7.22 -5.26 14.17
C VAL A 39 6.30 -6.22 14.91
N ILE A 40 5.48 -6.96 14.16
CA ILE A 40 4.53 -7.94 14.64
C ILE A 40 5.00 -9.32 14.17
N SER A 41 5.26 -10.23 15.10
CA SER A 41 5.70 -11.60 14.79
C SER A 41 4.77 -12.63 15.41
N GLU A 42 4.10 -13.42 14.59
CA GLU A 42 3.20 -14.49 15.04
C GLU A 42 3.15 -15.62 14.01
N GLY A 43 3.14 -16.87 14.48
CA GLY A 43 3.03 -18.05 13.60
C GLY A 43 4.14 -18.16 12.55
N GLY A 44 5.37 -17.72 12.87
CA GLY A 44 6.52 -17.75 11.98
C GLY A 44 6.52 -16.67 10.88
N ARG A 45 5.59 -15.71 10.93
CA ARG A 45 5.50 -14.56 10.02
C ARG A 45 5.87 -13.29 10.76
N THR A 46 6.56 -12.38 10.08
CA THR A 46 6.92 -11.07 10.62
C THR A 46 6.37 -9.98 9.71
N LEU A 47 5.45 -9.17 10.23
CA LEU A 47 4.94 -7.97 9.58
C LEU A 47 5.63 -6.75 10.20
N GLU A 48 6.24 -5.92 9.37
CA GLU A 48 6.70 -4.58 9.74
C GLU A 48 5.76 -3.55 9.11
N VAL A 49 5.07 -2.79 9.96
CA VAL A 49 4.13 -1.75 9.54
C VAL A 49 4.46 -0.47 10.27
N GLU A 50 4.45 0.66 9.58
CA GLU A 50 4.63 1.95 10.24
C GLU A 50 3.33 2.40 10.91
N VAL A 51 3.43 2.82 12.17
CA VAL A 51 2.32 3.36 12.96
C VAL A 51 2.66 4.74 13.49
N SER A 52 1.64 5.48 13.92
CA SER A 52 1.85 6.77 14.58
C SER A 52 2.60 6.57 15.90
N GLU A 53 3.74 7.25 16.07
CA GLU A 53 4.55 7.18 17.31
C GLU A 53 3.76 7.67 18.54
N ASP A 54 2.93 8.68 18.35
CA ASP A 54 2.04 9.29 19.34
C ASP A 54 0.70 9.61 18.64
N ALA A 55 -0.29 10.09 19.37
CA ALA A 55 -1.46 10.71 18.77
C ALA A 55 -1.05 11.93 17.93
N LEU A 56 -1.75 12.13 16.81
CA LEU A 56 -1.52 13.29 15.94
C LEU A 56 -1.70 14.59 16.72
N MET A 57 -0.73 15.49 16.54
CA MET A 57 -0.76 16.81 17.15
C MET A 57 -0.83 17.87 16.05
N VAL A 58 -1.57 18.95 16.33
CA VAL A 58 -1.62 20.15 15.49
C VAL A 58 -0.83 21.26 16.17
N GLY A 59 -0.01 21.97 15.39
CA GLY A 59 0.89 23.01 15.87
C GLY A 59 2.33 22.80 15.36
N GLU A 60 3.30 23.16 16.19
CA GLU A 60 4.73 22.92 15.93
C GLU A 60 5.44 22.43 17.20
N GLU A 61 6.72 22.04 17.07
CA GLU A 61 7.49 21.58 18.22
C GLU A 61 7.56 22.67 19.31
N GLY A 62 7.26 22.32 20.56
CA GLY A 62 7.12 23.26 21.67
C GLY A 62 5.75 23.96 21.81
N ASP A 63 4.93 24.01 20.77
CA ASP A 63 3.59 24.62 20.82
C ASP A 63 2.57 23.87 19.94
N ARG A 64 2.10 22.75 20.48
CA ARG A 64 1.21 21.79 19.84
C ARG A 64 0.22 21.19 20.83
N VAL A 65 -0.85 20.61 20.30
CA VAL A 65 -1.89 19.90 21.05
C VAL A 65 -2.24 18.60 20.33
N ARG A 66 -2.33 17.48 21.07
CA ARG A 66 -2.94 16.23 20.59
C ARG A 66 -4.40 16.50 20.28
N VAL A 67 -4.76 16.35 19.00
CA VAL A 67 -6.12 16.68 18.57
C VAL A 67 -7.03 15.47 18.72
N THR A 68 -8.25 15.76 19.14
CA THR A 68 -9.36 14.82 19.11
C THR A 68 -10.31 15.22 18.00
N THR A 69 -10.81 14.23 17.28
CA THR A 69 -11.65 14.44 16.10
C THR A 69 -12.84 13.51 16.18
N ASP A 70 -13.89 13.83 15.44
CA ASP A 70 -14.92 12.83 15.17
C ASP A 70 -14.39 11.74 14.22
N ALA A 71 -15.11 10.62 14.13
CA ALA A 71 -14.65 9.49 13.33
C ALA A 71 -14.63 9.79 11.82
N THR A 72 -15.53 10.67 11.35
CA THR A 72 -15.57 11.11 9.95
C THR A 72 -14.26 11.82 9.59
N THR A 73 -13.85 12.77 10.42
CA THR A 73 -12.63 13.56 10.25
C THR A 73 -11.40 12.69 10.47
N ALA A 74 -11.43 11.77 11.44
CA ALA A 74 -10.39 10.78 11.62
C ALA A 74 -10.12 9.95 10.34
N GLN A 75 -11.17 9.54 9.63
CA GLN A 75 -11.02 8.85 8.35
C GLN A 75 -10.42 9.75 7.27
N LEU A 76 -10.86 11.02 7.17
CA LEU A 76 -10.31 11.98 6.20
C LEU A 76 -8.83 12.31 6.48
N VAL A 77 -8.41 12.30 7.75
CA VAL A 77 -7.01 12.42 8.15
C VAL A 77 -6.22 11.17 7.76
N ALA A 78 -6.79 9.98 7.91
CA ALA A 78 -6.16 8.74 7.43
C ALA A 78 -5.97 8.74 5.91
N ASP A 79 -6.99 9.17 5.17
CA ASP A 79 -6.91 9.32 3.71
C ASP A 79 -5.80 10.33 3.32
N HIS A 80 -5.68 11.45 4.04
CA HIS A 80 -4.63 12.46 3.79
C HIS A 80 -3.21 11.91 3.96
N PHE A 81 -3.01 10.99 4.90
CA PHE A 81 -1.70 10.40 5.18
C PHE A 81 -1.41 9.11 4.38
N ASP A 82 -2.26 8.72 3.44
CA ASP A 82 -2.26 7.37 2.84
C ASP A 82 -2.11 6.27 3.91
N ALA A 83 -2.97 6.36 4.91
CA ALA A 83 -2.99 5.50 6.08
C ALA A 83 -4.38 4.90 6.28
N LEU A 84 -4.42 3.91 7.18
CA LEU A 84 -5.62 3.29 7.69
C LEU A 84 -5.79 3.71 9.15
N LEU A 85 -7.03 3.81 9.62
CA LEU A 85 -7.31 3.79 11.06
C LEU A 85 -6.84 2.45 11.63
N LEU A 86 -6.43 2.43 12.90
CA LEU A 86 -5.93 1.21 13.54
C LEU A 86 -7.01 0.12 13.58
N THR A 87 -6.61 -1.13 13.79
CA THR A 87 -7.53 -2.15 14.33
C THR A 87 -7.35 -2.25 15.85
N PRO A 88 -8.28 -2.88 16.59
CA PRO A 88 -8.07 -3.17 18.01
C PRO A 88 -6.78 -3.96 18.29
N ARG A 89 -6.48 -4.94 17.43
CA ARG A 89 -5.28 -5.78 17.58
C ARG A 89 -3.99 -4.99 17.35
N VAL A 90 -3.96 -4.07 16.38
CA VAL A 90 -2.80 -3.20 16.19
C VAL A 90 -2.65 -2.21 17.35
N SER A 91 -3.75 -1.70 17.92
CA SER A 91 -3.69 -0.88 19.15
C SER A 91 -3.08 -1.65 20.32
N ASP A 92 -3.39 -2.93 20.48
CA ASP A 92 -2.75 -3.81 21.48
C ASP A 92 -1.27 -4.05 21.18
N TRP A 93 -0.88 -4.28 19.92
CA TRP A 93 0.52 -4.39 19.53
C TRP A 93 1.30 -3.11 19.84
N ILE A 94 0.71 -1.93 19.61
CA ILE A 94 1.32 -0.67 20.03
C ILE A 94 1.55 -0.67 21.55
N ARG A 95 0.58 -1.12 22.34
CA ARG A 95 0.74 -1.22 23.81
C ARG A 95 1.83 -2.20 24.22
N ALA A 96 1.98 -3.32 23.49
CA ALA A 96 3.00 -4.33 23.74
C ALA A 96 4.42 -3.82 23.42
N SER A 97 4.56 -3.03 22.35
CA SER A 97 5.85 -2.58 21.82
C SER A 97 6.26 -1.18 22.31
N ALA A 98 5.36 -0.42 22.93
CA ALA A 98 5.62 0.95 23.35
C ALA A 98 6.69 1.05 24.45
N ARG A 99 7.62 2.00 24.27
CA ARG A 99 8.63 2.38 25.27
C ARG A 99 8.09 3.44 26.23
N VAL A 100 7.18 4.28 25.75
CA VAL A 100 6.52 5.32 26.55
C VAL A 100 5.15 4.78 26.96
N LEU A 101 5.07 4.27 28.18
CA LEU A 101 3.85 3.66 28.73
C LEU A 101 3.19 4.62 29.71
N LEU A 102 2.09 5.23 29.26
CA LEU A 102 1.24 6.07 30.09
C LEU A 102 0.09 5.24 30.68
N GLU A 103 -0.46 5.70 31.80
CA GLU A 103 -1.77 5.25 32.29
C GLU A 103 -2.85 6.22 31.81
N PRO A 104 -4.12 5.78 31.71
CA PRO A 104 -5.21 6.66 31.31
C PRO A 104 -5.34 7.86 32.25
N ILE A 105 -5.56 9.05 31.68
CA ILE A 105 -5.78 10.31 32.42
C ILE A 105 -7.22 10.79 32.17
N PRO A 106 -8.23 10.13 32.77
CA PRO A 106 -9.62 10.54 32.59
C PRO A 106 -9.86 11.91 33.23
N GLN A 107 -10.65 12.72 32.55
CA GLN A 107 -11.25 13.93 33.10
C GLN A 107 -12.71 13.66 33.51
N THR A 108 -13.22 14.42 34.48
CA THR A 108 -14.60 14.29 34.98
C THR A 108 -15.63 14.42 33.85
N PRO A 109 -16.53 13.45 33.66
CA PRO A 109 -17.57 13.55 32.64
C PRO A 109 -18.56 14.68 32.92
N ASP A 110 -18.79 15.53 31.93
CA ASP A 110 -19.69 16.68 31.98
C ASP A 110 -20.13 17.08 30.56
N SER A 111 -20.99 18.10 30.42
CA SER A 111 -21.46 18.58 29.11
C SER A 111 -20.37 19.22 28.24
N ALA A 112 -19.21 19.56 28.83
CA ALA A 112 -18.09 20.18 28.15
C ALA A 112 -17.08 19.15 27.63
N MET A 113 -17.27 17.85 27.83
CA MET A 113 -16.32 16.80 27.41
C MET A 113 -15.91 16.86 25.94
N GLY A 114 -16.79 17.36 25.08
CA GLY A 114 -16.53 17.56 23.66
C GLY A 114 -15.74 18.82 23.33
N ASN A 115 -15.51 19.73 24.28
CA ASN A 115 -14.94 21.04 24.00
C ASN A 115 -13.46 20.98 23.61
N THR A 116 -13.04 21.94 22.79
CA THR A 116 -11.64 22.19 22.43
C THR A 116 -10.78 22.47 23.66
N SER A 117 -11.26 23.24 24.63
CA SER A 117 -10.55 23.46 25.90
C SER A 117 -10.26 22.16 26.67
N ARG A 118 -11.19 21.19 26.67
CA ARG A 118 -11.01 19.87 27.32
C ARG A 118 -10.01 19.00 26.58
N MET A 119 -10.02 19.02 25.25
CA MET A 119 -8.98 18.42 24.39
C MET A 119 -7.60 19.00 24.71
N VAL A 120 -7.47 20.33 24.77
CA VAL A 120 -6.21 21.01 25.12
C VAL A 120 -5.74 20.60 26.51
N GLN A 121 -6.63 20.61 27.51
CA GLN A 121 -6.32 20.19 28.87
C GLN A 121 -5.81 18.74 28.90
N HIS A 122 -6.46 17.82 28.17
CA HIS A 122 -6.04 16.42 28.13
C HIS A 122 -4.66 16.27 27.49
N SER A 123 -4.42 16.95 26.37
CA SER A 123 -3.10 16.97 25.74
C SER A 123 -2.00 17.44 26.69
N ARG A 124 -2.25 18.51 27.45
CA ARG A 124 -1.28 19.04 28.42
C ARG A 124 -1.04 18.10 29.60
N SER A 125 -2.08 17.41 30.08
CA SER A 125 -1.90 16.36 31.09
C SER A 125 -1.05 15.21 30.58
N ILE A 126 -1.20 14.83 29.31
CA ILE A 126 -0.32 13.83 28.67
C ILE A 126 1.11 14.36 28.55
N ASP A 127 1.32 15.62 28.14
CA ASP A 127 2.66 16.23 28.07
C ASP A 127 3.35 16.21 29.43
N ALA A 128 2.64 16.57 30.50
CA ALA A 128 3.16 16.54 31.87
C ALA A 128 3.51 15.10 32.33
N ALA A 129 2.64 14.14 32.04
CA ALA A 129 2.90 12.73 32.36
C ALA A 129 4.11 12.20 31.58
N ARG A 130 4.27 12.58 30.31
CA ARG A 130 5.44 12.20 29.49
C ARG A 130 6.72 12.85 29.95
N ALA A 131 6.69 14.12 30.39
CA ALA A 131 7.87 14.83 30.89
C ALA A 131 8.46 14.16 32.15
N SER A 132 7.64 13.42 32.91
CA SER A 132 8.10 12.61 34.04
C SER A 132 8.81 11.30 33.65
N LEU A 133 8.75 10.93 32.37
CA LEU A 133 9.36 9.72 31.82
C LEU A 133 10.68 10.09 31.13
N SER A 134 11.71 9.25 31.31
CA SER A 134 12.99 9.40 30.61
C SER A 134 13.01 8.69 29.24
N GLN A 135 11.97 7.90 28.95
CA GLN A 135 11.86 7.11 27.73
C GLN A 135 11.40 7.94 26.54
N VAL A 136 11.95 7.63 25.37
CA VAL A 136 11.53 8.18 24.07
C VAL A 136 11.15 7.01 23.15
N GLY A 137 10.20 7.24 22.25
CA GLY A 137 9.75 6.29 21.24
C GLY A 137 8.24 6.11 21.24
N LEU A 138 7.80 5.01 20.63
CA LEU A 138 6.40 4.64 20.48
C LEU A 138 5.66 4.74 21.83
N ALA A 139 4.57 5.49 21.79
CA ALA A 139 3.73 5.80 22.93
C ALA A 139 2.43 5.02 22.89
N SER A 140 2.01 4.61 24.07
CA SER A 140 0.69 4.01 24.26
C SER A 140 -0.13 4.77 25.30
N THR A 141 -1.44 4.56 25.26
CA THR A 141 -2.41 5.13 26.22
C THR A 141 -2.53 6.66 26.15
N VAL A 142 -2.35 7.25 24.98
CA VAL A 142 -2.51 8.70 24.75
C VAL A 142 -3.98 9.12 24.52
N GLY A 143 -4.90 8.15 24.57
CA GLY A 143 -6.33 8.30 24.38
C GLY A 143 -6.95 6.96 23.96
N LYS A 144 -8.21 7.04 23.53
CA LYS A 144 -8.93 6.00 22.80
C LYS A 144 -8.67 6.20 21.31
N ASP A 145 -8.64 5.10 20.56
CA ASP A 145 -8.50 5.13 19.10
C ASP A 145 -9.85 4.96 18.41
N TRP A 146 -10.03 5.66 17.29
CA TRP A 146 -10.97 5.23 16.26
C TRP A 146 -10.39 4.05 15.49
N VAL A 147 -11.16 2.97 15.36
CA VAL A 147 -10.67 1.70 14.82
C VAL A 147 -11.53 1.11 13.71
N LEU A 148 -10.90 0.35 12.82
CA LEU A 148 -11.54 -0.51 11.82
C LEU A 148 -11.95 -1.85 12.44
N THR A 149 -13.16 -2.31 12.12
CA THR A 149 -13.75 -3.56 12.60
C THR A 149 -14.83 -4.04 11.63
N ASN A 150 -15.02 -5.36 11.52
CA ASN A 150 -16.12 -5.92 10.73
C ASN A 150 -17.50 -5.55 11.30
N ARG A 151 -17.58 -5.19 12.58
CA ARG A 151 -18.82 -4.74 13.22
C ARG A 151 -19.42 -3.48 12.59
N LEU A 152 -18.64 -2.71 11.84
CA LEU A 152 -19.12 -1.52 11.11
C LEU A 152 -19.80 -1.87 9.77
N ALA A 153 -19.68 -3.12 9.29
CA ALA A 153 -20.33 -3.54 8.05
C ALA A 153 -21.86 -3.31 8.15
N GLY A 154 -22.44 -2.65 7.14
CA GLY A 154 -23.86 -2.29 7.14
C GLY A 154 -24.25 -1.10 8.04
N HIS A 155 -23.32 -0.49 8.78
CA HIS A 155 -23.60 0.56 9.77
C HIS A 155 -22.96 1.92 9.41
N ALA A 156 -23.38 2.54 8.30
CA ALA A 156 -22.80 3.78 7.76
C ALA A 156 -22.91 5.03 8.66
N GLY A 157 -23.72 5.00 9.72
CA GLY A 157 -23.84 6.09 10.68
C GLY A 157 -23.01 5.92 11.96
N ARG A 158 -22.36 4.76 12.15
CA ARG A 158 -21.68 4.41 13.41
C ARG A 158 -20.17 4.54 13.30
N ALA A 159 -19.53 4.67 14.45
CA ALA A 159 -18.09 4.59 14.60
C ALA A 159 -17.70 3.61 15.70
N ALA A 160 -16.49 3.06 15.61
CA ALA A 160 -15.96 2.13 16.59
C ALA A 160 -14.75 2.72 17.29
N ASN A 161 -14.77 2.72 18.62
CA ASN A 161 -13.64 3.11 19.44
C ASN A 161 -13.13 1.95 20.29
N TYR A 162 -11.84 2.00 20.60
CA TYR A 162 -11.14 0.96 21.35
C TYR A 162 -9.91 1.54 22.06
N GLY A 163 -9.46 0.88 23.13
CA GLY A 163 -8.16 1.10 23.74
C GLY A 163 -8.21 1.88 25.05
N TRP A 164 -7.25 2.80 25.21
CA TRP A 164 -6.95 3.42 26.50
C TRP A 164 -6.51 2.36 27.53
N HIS A 165 -5.44 1.64 27.19
CA HIS A 165 -4.88 0.53 27.96
C HIS A 165 -4.53 0.92 29.39
N THR A 166 -4.78 0.02 30.33
CA THR A 166 -4.60 0.27 31.78
C THR A 166 -3.94 -0.92 32.44
N LYS A 167 -3.11 -0.68 33.46
CA LYS A 167 -2.62 -1.74 34.34
C LYS A 167 -3.66 -2.21 35.35
N LYS A 168 -4.64 -1.35 35.67
CA LYS A 168 -5.74 -1.71 36.56
C LYS A 168 -6.69 -2.68 35.85
N PRO A 169 -7.16 -3.74 36.54
CA PRO A 169 -8.18 -4.64 36.00
C PRO A 169 -9.39 -3.85 35.48
N SER A 170 -9.77 -4.11 34.23
CA SER A 170 -10.92 -3.48 33.56
C SER A 170 -11.46 -4.42 32.48
N PHE A 171 -11.83 -3.92 31.31
CA PHE A 171 -12.27 -4.77 30.21
C PHE A 171 -11.07 -5.48 29.55
N PRO A 172 -11.25 -6.73 29.11
CA PRO A 172 -10.19 -7.45 28.39
C PRO A 172 -9.89 -6.76 27.06
N ALA A 173 -8.60 -6.62 26.75
CA ALA A 173 -8.11 -6.28 25.43
C ALA A 173 -8.28 -7.47 24.45
N THR A 174 -7.95 -7.27 23.17
CA THR A 174 -7.96 -8.36 22.19
C THR A 174 -6.76 -9.29 22.35
N MET A 175 -5.62 -8.79 22.84
CA MET A 175 -4.49 -9.59 23.28
C MET A 175 -4.64 -10.04 24.73
N THR A 176 -4.52 -11.35 24.95
CA THR A 176 -4.63 -11.98 26.28
C THR A 176 -3.67 -11.35 27.29
N GLY A 177 -4.17 -11.07 28.50
CA GLY A 177 -3.39 -10.53 29.60
C GLY A 177 -3.31 -8.99 29.63
N MET A 178 -3.93 -8.29 28.68
CA MET A 178 -4.03 -6.83 28.69
C MET A 178 -5.44 -6.36 29.08
N SER A 179 -5.53 -5.15 29.65
CA SER A 179 -6.79 -4.49 30.02
C SER A 179 -6.90 -3.12 29.36
N VAL A 180 -8.12 -2.75 28.99
CA VAL A 180 -8.49 -1.48 28.36
C VAL A 180 -9.66 -0.85 29.10
N LEU A 181 -9.71 0.50 29.17
CA LEU A 181 -10.89 1.19 29.68
C LEU A 181 -12.01 1.26 28.63
N GLN A 182 -11.65 1.28 27.34
CA GLN A 182 -12.60 1.28 26.24
C GLN A 182 -12.53 -0.06 25.49
N PRO A 183 -13.40 -1.03 25.79
CA PRO A 183 -13.54 -2.21 24.95
C PRO A 183 -14.10 -1.80 23.57
N LEU A 184 -14.02 -2.70 22.59
CA LEU A 184 -14.50 -2.43 21.24
C LEU A 184 -15.99 -2.10 21.27
N GLY A 185 -16.30 -0.81 21.09
CA GLY A 185 -17.62 -0.25 21.28
C GLY A 185 -18.08 0.46 20.01
N LEU A 186 -19.35 0.26 19.65
CA LEU A 186 -20.00 0.96 18.54
C LEU A 186 -21.00 2.00 19.06
N ALA A 187 -20.92 2.42 20.32
CA ALA A 187 -21.95 3.22 21.00
C ALA A 187 -22.17 4.61 20.36
N HIS A 188 -21.16 5.12 19.66
CA HIS A 188 -21.14 6.45 19.09
C HIS A 188 -21.50 6.45 17.60
N ASP A 189 -22.13 7.54 17.16
CA ASP A 189 -22.18 7.87 15.75
C ASP A 189 -20.83 8.41 15.25
N ARG A 190 -20.73 8.64 13.95
CA ARG A 190 -19.51 9.13 13.29
C ARG A 190 -19.17 10.62 13.50
N PHE A 191 -20.01 11.36 14.22
CA PHE A 191 -19.86 12.78 14.52
C PHE A 191 -19.55 13.05 15.99
N HIS A 192 -19.65 12.02 16.84
CA HIS A 192 -19.26 12.10 18.23
C HIS A 192 -17.76 12.37 18.38
N SER A 193 -17.41 13.27 19.29
CA SER A 193 -16.03 13.53 19.69
C SER A 193 -16.00 13.99 21.15
N ASP A 194 -15.05 13.47 21.91
CA ASP A 194 -14.73 13.92 23.27
C ASP A 194 -13.20 14.11 23.42
N TYR A 195 -12.76 14.65 24.56
CA TYR A 195 -11.35 14.92 24.86
C TYR A 195 -10.43 13.68 24.81
N SER A 196 -10.98 12.47 24.81
CA SER A 196 -10.24 11.21 24.84
C SER A 196 -10.12 10.54 23.47
N GLN A 197 -10.86 11.00 22.45
CA GLN A 197 -10.87 10.40 21.10
C GLN A 197 -9.71 10.90 20.23
N THR A 198 -8.52 10.37 20.49
CA THR A 198 -7.29 10.75 19.77
C THR A 198 -7.17 10.07 18.41
N TRP A 199 -6.44 10.69 17.49
CA TRP A 199 -6.13 10.09 16.20
C TRP A 199 -4.77 9.40 16.20
N ARG A 200 -4.75 8.13 15.79
CA ARG A 200 -3.57 7.37 15.38
C ARG A 200 -3.91 6.54 14.14
N GLY A 201 -2.92 6.35 13.27
CA GLY A 201 -3.05 5.54 12.07
C GLY A 201 -1.89 4.57 11.85
N MET A 202 -2.05 3.72 10.84
CA MET A 202 -1.07 2.75 10.35
C MET A 202 -0.93 2.90 8.83
N ARG A 203 0.30 2.95 8.30
CA ARG A 203 0.55 3.15 6.87
C ARG A 203 -0.03 2.02 6.03
N ARG A 204 -0.47 2.35 4.81
CA ARG A 204 -0.94 1.35 3.85
C ARG A 204 0.20 0.45 3.35
N ALA A 205 1.41 1.01 3.19
CA ALA A 205 2.61 0.25 2.88
C ALA A 205 3.15 -0.48 4.13
N CYS A 206 3.54 -1.74 3.97
CA CYS A 206 4.18 -2.54 5.01
C CYS A 206 5.20 -3.51 4.40
N ARG A 207 5.87 -4.30 5.24
CA ARG A 207 6.75 -5.40 4.80
C ARG A 207 6.34 -6.70 5.46
N LEU A 208 6.17 -7.76 4.68
CA LEU A 208 5.95 -9.11 5.17
C LEU A 208 7.23 -9.91 4.96
N ASN A 209 7.83 -10.41 6.04
CA ASN A 209 9.11 -11.12 6.04
C ASN A 209 10.22 -10.34 5.28
N GLY A 210 10.20 -9.01 5.40
CA GLY A 210 11.15 -8.10 4.74
C GLY A 210 10.78 -7.71 3.30
N ALA A 211 9.82 -8.38 2.66
CA ALA A 211 9.34 -8.04 1.31
C ALA A 211 8.25 -6.96 1.35
N PRO A 212 8.25 -5.97 0.43
CA PRO A 212 7.17 -4.98 0.33
C PRO A 212 5.79 -5.64 0.17
N TYR A 213 4.80 -5.09 0.86
CA TYR A 213 3.43 -5.61 0.88
C TYR A 213 2.43 -4.47 1.13
N LEU A 214 1.13 -4.68 0.86
CA LEU A 214 0.09 -3.74 1.29
C LEU A 214 -0.65 -4.25 2.51
N LEU A 215 -0.82 -3.38 3.50
CA LEU A 215 -1.55 -3.71 4.72
C LEU A 215 -3.02 -4.04 4.44
N THR A 216 -3.61 -3.46 3.40
CA THR A 216 -4.97 -3.82 2.96
C THR A 216 -5.07 -5.26 2.50
N ASP A 217 -4.01 -5.80 1.89
CA ASP A 217 -3.95 -7.18 1.44
C ASP A 217 -3.78 -8.10 2.67
N VAL A 218 -2.93 -7.72 3.64
CA VAL A 218 -2.81 -8.43 4.94
C VAL A 218 -4.15 -8.48 5.66
N LEU A 219 -4.85 -7.35 5.75
CA LEU A 219 -6.12 -7.24 6.46
C LEU A 219 -7.22 -8.10 5.83
N ARG A 220 -7.20 -8.35 4.52
CA ARG A 220 -8.19 -9.18 3.81
C ARG A 220 -7.82 -10.66 3.74
N ASP A 221 -6.56 -11.00 4.00
CA ASP A 221 -6.08 -12.35 3.82
C ASP A 221 -6.53 -13.29 4.97
N PRO A 222 -7.12 -14.45 4.70
CA PRO A 222 -7.58 -15.42 5.71
C PRO A 222 -6.50 -15.87 6.71
N VAL A 223 -5.25 -15.86 6.30
CA VAL A 223 -4.11 -16.29 7.11
C VAL A 223 -3.40 -15.10 7.73
N LEU A 224 -3.04 -14.09 6.93
CA LEU A 224 -2.24 -12.96 7.38
C LEU A 224 -3.01 -11.97 8.24
N SER A 225 -4.34 -11.89 8.09
CA SER A 225 -5.18 -11.00 8.90
C SER A 225 -5.03 -11.24 10.39
N SER A 226 -4.69 -12.46 10.81
CA SER A 226 -4.39 -12.78 12.19
C SER A 226 -3.28 -11.91 12.80
N LEU A 227 -2.33 -11.40 12.01
CA LEU A 227 -1.27 -10.50 12.54
C LEU A 227 -1.84 -9.17 13.05
N VAL A 228 -2.92 -8.70 12.43
CA VAL A 228 -3.43 -7.32 12.56
C VAL A 228 -4.91 -7.26 12.91
N SER A 229 -5.61 -8.38 13.04
CA SER A 229 -7.03 -8.46 13.36
C SER A 229 -7.30 -9.63 14.31
N HIS A 230 -8.23 -9.43 15.23
CA HIS A 230 -8.78 -10.50 16.07
C HIS A 230 -10.10 -11.06 15.50
N GLU A 231 -10.64 -10.43 14.45
CA GLU A 231 -11.90 -10.81 13.80
C GLU A 231 -11.67 -11.67 12.54
N GLY A 232 -10.42 -12.05 12.26
CA GLY A 232 -10.02 -12.61 10.96
C GLY A 232 -10.00 -11.52 9.87
N PRO A 233 -10.22 -11.88 8.59
CA PRO A 233 -10.24 -10.93 7.47
C PRO A 233 -11.21 -9.77 7.67
N LEU A 234 -10.73 -8.55 7.43
CA LEU A 234 -11.57 -7.36 7.43
C LEU A 234 -12.22 -7.14 6.06
N SER A 235 -13.54 -7.01 6.08
CA SER A 235 -14.35 -6.52 4.96
C SER A 235 -14.36 -4.98 4.91
N VAL A 236 -14.29 -4.33 6.08
CA VAL A 236 -14.29 -2.88 6.26
C VAL A 236 -12.87 -2.37 6.44
N LEU A 237 -12.28 -1.78 5.39
CA LEU A 237 -10.95 -1.17 5.43
C LEU A 237 -10.98 0.37 5.52
N ARG A 238 -12.18 0.94 5.54
CA ARG A 238 -12.42 2.38 5.58
C ARG A 238 -13.75 2.62 6.28
N LEU A 239 -13.86 3.66 7.10
CA LEU A 239 -15.10 3.97 7.83
C LEU A 239 -16.29 4.13 6.85
N PRO A 240 -17.34 3.31 6.97
CA PRO A 240 -18.51 3.41 6.09
C PRO A 240 -19.23 4.76 6.25
N GLY A 241 -19.80 5.27 5.15
CA GLY A 241 -20.56 6.53 5.16
C GLY A 241 -19.74 7.82 5.11
N VAL A 242 -18.40 7.73 5.13
CA VAL A 242 -17.53 8.88 4.85
C VAL A 242 -17.35 8.98 3.32
N PRO A 243 -17.64 10.13 2.68
CA PRO A 243 -17.37 10.30 1.26
C PRO A 243 -15.90 10.05 0.95
N VAL A 244 -15.61 9.33 -0.15
CA VAL A 244 -14.27 9.33 -0.73
C VAL A 244 -14.11 10.71 -1.35
N GLY A 245 -13.26 11.55 -0.78
CA GLY A 245 -12.97 12.84 -1.39
C GLY A 245 -12.38 12.62 -2.78
N SER A 246 -12.77 13.43 -3.76
CA SER A 246 -11.90 13.67 -4.91
C SER A 246 -10.60 14.26 -4.35
N THR A 247 -9.59 13.43 -4.21
CA THR A 247 -8.23 13.94 -4.05
C THR A 247 -7.98 14.87 -5.25
N PRO A 248 -7.56 16.14 -5.05
CA PRO A 248 -6.83 16.79 -6.13
C PRO A 248 -5.70 15.85 -6.50
N SER A 249 -5.50 15.58 -7.79
CA SER A 249 -4.38 14.80 -8.31
C SER A 249 -3.11 15.28 -7.62
N VAL A 250 -2.61 14.49 -6.67
CA VAL A 250 -1.36 14.79 -5.99
C VAL A 250 -0.29 14.63 -7.07
N PRO A 251 0.47 15.69 -7.43
CA PRO A 251 1.65 15.49 -8.24
C PRO A 251 2.56 14.49 -7.52
N PRO A 252 3.32 13.63 -8.24
CA PRO A 252 4.16 12.63 -7.62
C PRO A 252 4.96 13.25 -6.47
N PRO A 253 5.11 12.55 -5.34
CA PRO A 253 5.71 13.12 -4.14
C PRO A 253 7.06 13.77 -4.49
N PRO A 254 7.38 14.95 -3.93
CA PRO A 254 8.75 15.42 -3.97
C PRO A 254 9.65 14.32 -3.34
N PRO A 255 10.86 14.10 -3.88
CA PRO A 255 11.76 13.07 -3.36
C PRO A 255 11.93 13.24 -1.85
N ASP A 256 11.90 12.11 -1.13
CA ASP A 256 11.91 12.04 0.34
C ASP A 256 12.93 12.97 1.00
N PRO A 257 12.62 13.56 2.17
CA PRO A 257 13.63 14.19 3.02
C PRO A 257 14.61 13.13 3.54
N VAL A 258 15.87 13.29 3.16
CA VAL A 258 17.07 12.50 3.46
C VAL A 258 17.04 11.71 4.78
N GLY A 259 17.16 10.38 4.66
CA GLY A 259 17.53 9.46 5.75
C GLY A 259 16.99 8.04 5.59
N SER A 260 17.17 7.35 4.46
CA SER A 260 18.46 6.81 4.04
C SER A 260 18.45 6.62 2.53
N VAL A 261 19.41 7.23 1.83
CA VAL A 261 19.76 6.73 0.50
C VAL A 261 20.26 5.31 0.72
N PRO A 262 19.70 4.27 0.07
CA PRO A 262 20.24 2.92 0.15
C PRO A 262 21.73 2.99 -0.18
N ARG A 263 22.58 2.84 0.83
CA ARG A 263 24.02 3.07 0.66
C ARG A 263 24.54 2.15 -0.44
N THR A 264 25.41 2.67 -1.29
CA THR A 264 25.97 1.89 -2.40
C THR A 264 26.82 0.74 -1.85
N LEU A 265 26.46 -0.51 -2.15
CA LEU A 265 27.18 -1.69 -1.63
C LEU A 265 28.38 -2.01 -2.50
N ARG A 266 29.48 -2.43 -1.88
CA ARG A 266 30.73 -2.84 -2.55
C ARG A 266 31.55 -3.71 -1.60
N ARG A 267 32.60 -4.33 -2.13
CA ARG A 267 33.51 -5.18 -1.34
C ARG A 267 33.96 -4.51 -0.04
N GLY A 268 33.97 -5.29 1.04
CA GLY A 268 34.40 -4.85 2.37
C GLY A 268 33.28 -4.26 3.23
N MET A 269 32.07 -4.10 2.68
CA MET A 269 30.90 -3.71 3.46
C MET A 269 30.27 -4.94 4.11
N ALA A 270 29.65 -4.74 5.28
CA ALA A 270 28.82 -5.76 5.93
C ALA A 270 27.50 -5.13 6.40
N GLY A 271 26.45 -5.95 6.56
CA GLY A 271 25.14 -5.52 7.04
C GLY A 271 23.98 -6.30 6.44
N THR A 272 22.78 -6.06 6.97
CA THR A 272 21.53 -6.71 6.52
C THR A 272 21.17 -6.36 5.08
N ASP A 273 21.61 -5.20 4.59
CA ASP A 273 21.50 -4.77 3.19
C ASP A 273 22.41 -5.55 2.24
N VAL A 274 23.58 -5.99 2.71
CA VAL A 274 24.47 -6.90 1.99
C VAL A 274 23.87 -8.30 1.92
N ALA A 275 23.34 -8.81 3.04
CA ALA A 275 22.64 -10.10 3.07
C ALA A 275 21.42 -10.10 2.12
N ALA A 276 20.66 -9.00 2.09
CA ALA A 276 19.56 -8.84 1.15
C ALA A 276 20.03 -8.89 -0.31
N TRP A 277 21.15 -8.24 -0.64
CA TRP A 277 21.72 -8.30 -1.98
C TRP A 277 22.25 -9.70 -2.34
N GLN A 278 22.88 -10.41 -1.39
CA GLN A 278 23.37 -11.77 -1.57
C GLN A 278 22.25 -12.74 -1.97
N ARG A 279 21.05 -12.58 -1.39
CA ARG A 279 19.86 -13.34 -1.80
C ARG A 279 19.42 -13.04 -3.24
N VAL A 280 19.49 -11.78 -3.67
CA VAL A 280 19.13 -11.38 -5.04
C VAL A 280 20.07 -12.01 -6.08
N ILE A 281 21.36 -12.13 -5.75
CA ILE A 281 22.38 -12.67 -6.67
C ILE A 281 22.67 -14.16 -6.47
N GLY A 282 21.97 -14.83 -5.53
CA GLY A 282 22.04 -16.27 -5.33
C GLY A 282 23.33 -16.79 -4.70
N VAL A 283 23.88 -16.07 -3.72
CA VAL A 283 25.03 -16.53 -2.90
C VAL A 283 24.66 -16.60 -1.42
N ASP A 284 25.49 -17.26 -0.60
CA ASP A 284 25.33 -17.32 0.86
C ASP A 284 25.20 -15.90 1.45
N ASP A 285 24.19 -15.68 2.28
CA ASP A 285 23.76 -14.38 2.79
C ASP A 285 24.35 -14.05 4.17
N ASP A 286 25.65 -14.32 4.33
CA ASP A 286 26.44 -14.06 5.54
C ASP A 286 26.51 -12.57 5.94
N GLY A 287 25.96 -11.68 5.12
CA GLY A 287 25.92 -10.25 5.34
C GLY A 287 27.26 -9.57 5.09
N ILE A 288 28.23 -10.25 4.47
CA ILE A 288 29.58 -9.76 4.19
C ILE A 288 29.78 -9.65 2.67
N PHE A 289 30.13 -8.46 2.20
CA PHE A 289 30.39 -8.22 0.79
C PHE A 289 31.83 -8.63 0.48
N GLY A 290 32.07 -9.94 0.43
CA GLY A 290 33.36 -10.55 0.14
C GLY A 290 33.65 -10.69 -1.35
N SER A 291 34.69 -11.45 -1.68
CA SER A 291 35.06 -11.74 -3.08
C SER A 291 33.97 -12.49 -3.84
N ALA A 292 33.30 -13.44 -3.19
CA ALA A 292 32.19 -14.19 -3.75
C ALA A 292 31.02 -13.27 -4.13
N THR A 293 30.58 -12.42 -3.19
CA THR A 293 29.50 -11.45 -3.38
C THR A 293 29.82 -10.46 -4.50
N GLU A 294 31.05 -9.94 -4.59
CA GLU A 294 31.45 -9.05 -5.68
C GLU A 294 31.43 -9.76 -7.04
N SER A 295 31.93 -10.99 -7.10
CA SER A 295 31.97 -11.77 -8.35
C SER A 295 30.55 -12.09 -8.85
N ALA A 296 29.66 -12.51 -7.95
CA ALA A 296 28.26 -12.74 -8.25
C ALA A 296 27.52 -11.44 -8.61
N THR A 297 27.86 -10.31 -8.01
CA THR A 297 27.32 -8.99 -8.36
C THR A 297 27.68 -8.62 -9.79
N LYS A 298 28.95 -8.81 -10.21
CA LYS A 298 29.41 -8.55 -11.58
C LYS A 298 28.73 -9.46 -12.61
N ALA A 299 28.57 -10.74 -12.27
CA ALA A 299 27.87 -11.71 -13.11
C ALA A 299 26.39 -11.32 -13.28
N TRP A 300 25.72 -10.98 -12.18
CA TRP A 300 24.35 -10.51 -12.18
C TRP A 300 24.20 -9.22 -12.99
N GLN A 301 25.07 -8.22 -12.79
CA GLN A 301 25.06 -6.97 -13.54
C GLN A 301 25.23 -7.21 -15.04
N SER A 302 26.16 -8.08 -15.44
CA SER A 302 26.38 -8.47 -16.83
C SER A 302 25.12 -9.10 -17.44
N ALA A 303 24.48 -10.03 -16.72
CA ALA A 303 23.26 -10.70 -17.14
C ALA A 303 22.04 -9.76 -17.26
N HIS A 304 22.09 -8.61 -16.58
CA HIS A 304 21.05 -7.58 -16.58
C HIS A 304 21.41 -6.35 -17.43
N GLY A 305 22.45 -6.44 -18.27
CA GLY A 305 22.83 -5.37 -19.20
C GLY A 305 23.41 -4.12 -18.53
N LEU A 306 23.92 -4.27 -17.31
CA LEU A 306 24.58 -3.21 -16.55
C LEU A 306 26.10 -3.31 -16.68
N THR A 307 26.80 -2.20 -16.41
CA THR A 307 28.25 -2.23 -16.20
C THR A 307 28.57 -3.16 -15.04
N ALA A 308 29.39 -4.18 -15.29
CA ALA A 308 29.80 -5.19 -14.32
C ALA A 308 30.92 -4.67 -13.39
N ASP A 309 30.63 -3.59 -12.67
CA ASP A 309 31.59 -2.93 -11.77
C ASP A 309 31.64 -3.56 -10.36
N GLY A 310 30.71 -4.48 -10.04
CA GLY A 310 30.62 -5.15 -8.74
C GLY A 310 30.07 -4.25 -7.63
N VAL A 311 29.44 -3.14 -8.01
CA VAL A 311 28.94 -2.09 -7.10
C VAL A 311 27.41 -2.00 -7.18
N VAL A 312 26.74 -2.16 -6.05
CA VAL A 312 25.27 -2.08 -5.96
C VAL A 312 24.83 -0.64 -5.77
N GLY A 313 24.91 0.12 -6.86
CA GLY A 313 24.43 1.49 -6.95
C GLY A 313 22.94 1.58 -7.32
N ALA A 314 22.43 2.80 -7.46
CA ALA A 314 21.01 3.05 -7.76
C ALA A 314 20.50 2.31 -9.02
N ARG A 315 21.33 2.18 -10.06
CA ARG A 315 20.99 1.44 -11.29
C ARG A 315 20.87 -0.07 -11.08
N THR A 316 21.78 -0.66 -10.31
CA THR A 316 21.74 -2.08 -9.94
C THR A 316 20.54 -2.38 -9.05
N ARG A 317 20.21 -1.47 -8.11
CA ARG A 317 19.02 -1.59 -7.25
C ARG A 317 17.71 -1.48 -8.04
N ALA A 318 17.59 -0.46 -8.89
CA ALA A 318 16.41 -0.29 -9.74
C ALA A 318 16.21 -1.50 -10.67
N SER A 319 17.29 -2.11 -11.17
CA SER A 319 17.21 -3.34 -11.97
C SER A 319 16.81 -4.57 -11.14
N ALA A 320 17.08 -4.58 -9.83
CA ALA A 320 16.78 -5.70 -8.93
C ALA A 320 15.37 -5.63 -8.36
N GLU A 321 14.83 -4.42 -8.17
CA GLU A 321 13.44 -4.17 -7.78
C GLU A 321 12.43 -4.66 -8.84
N GLN A 322 12.88 -4.86 -10.08
CA GLN A 322 12.08 -5.37 -11.20
C GLN A 322 12.01 -6.90 -11.30
N THR A 323 12.35 -7.65 -10.25
CA THR A 323 12.37 -9.13 -10.29
C THR A 323 10.95 -9.74 -10.23
N HIS A 324 10.18 -9.51 -11.29
CA HIS A 324 9.26 -10.54 -11.77
C HIS A 324 10.07 -11.79 -12.09
N LEU A 325 9.53 -12.98 -11.80
CA LEU A 325 10.14 -14.21 -12.30
C LEU A 325 10.34 -14.05 -13.81
N PHE A 326 11.55 -14.24 -14.31
CA PHE A 326 11.83 -14.08 -15.73
C PHE A 326 11.96 -15.44 -16.40
N VAL A 327 11.08 -15.73 -17.36
CA VAL A 327 11.06 -16.98 -18.12
C VAL A 327 11.01 -16.63 -19.60
N GLN A 328 12.18 -16.58 -20.24
CA GLN A 328 12.32 -16.14 -21.63
C GLN A 328 11.45 -16.97 -22.58
N ALA A 329 10.48 -16.32 -23.23
CA ALA A 329 9.69 -16.93 -24.30
C ALA A 329 10.61 -17.34 -25.47
N LYS A 330 10.28 -18.44 -26.14
CA LYS A 330 11.03 -18.98 -27.29
C LYS A 330 10.97 -18.06 -28.51
N HIS A 331 9.84 -17.38 -28.72
CA HIS A 331 9.59 -16.56 -29.90
C HIS A 331 9.44 -15.09 -29.52
N PHE A 332 10.37 -14.26 -29.95
CA PHE A 332 10.36 -12.81 -29.75
C PHE A 332 11.31 -12.15 -30.76
N GLY A 333 11.16 -10.85 -30.99
CA GLY A 333 12.09 -10.03 -31.76
C GLY A 333 13.08 -9.30 -30.85
N THR A 334 14.34 -9.24 -31.26
CA THR A 334 15.42 -8.58 -30.47
C THR A 334 15.60 -7.10 -30.77
N THR A 335 14.87 -6.57 -31.73
CA THR A 335 14.97 -5.16 -32.14
C THR A 335 13.58 -4.55 -32.21
N ARG A 336 13.40 -3.43 -31.51
CA ARG A 336 12.22 -2.57 -31.63
C ARG A 336 12.45 -1.49 -32.68
N GLY A 337 11.48 -1.34 -33.58
CA GLY A 337 11.44 -0.27 -34.57
C GLY A 337 10.68 0.98 -34.13
N ALA A 338 10.11 1.00 -32.92
CA ALA A 338 9.30 2.11 -32.41
C ALA A 338 9.45 2.27 -30.89
N ALA A 339 9.17 3.48 -30.40
CA ALA A 339 9.03 3.74 -28.97
C ALA A 339 7.82 2.97 -28.41
N ILE A 340 7.92 2.58 -27.14
CA ILE A 340 6.83 1.91 -26.44
C ILE A 340 5.84 2.98 -26.02
N ASP A 341 4.60 2.89 -26.48
CA ASP A 341 3.54 3.86 -26.18
C ASP A 341 2.17 3.22 -26.01
N THR A 342 2.10 1.89 -26.05
CA THR A 342 0.85 1.15 -26.03
C THR A 342 0.94 -0.04 -25.06
N ILE A 343 -0.07 -0.20 -24.19
CA ILE A 343 -0.28 -1.42 -23.40
C ILE A 343 -1.45 -2.19 -24.02
N VAL A 344 -1.28 -3.48 -24.29
CA VAL A 344 -2.36 -4.36 -24.77
C VAL A 344 -2.71 -5.36 -23.67
N LEU A 345 -3.97 -5.34 -23.24
CA LEU A 345 -4.54 -6.28 -22.28
C LEU A 345 -5.04 -7.53 -23.00
N HIS A 346 -4.71 -8.69 -22.44
CA HIS A 346 -5.10 -10.02 -22.93
C HIS A 346 -5.65 -10.87 -21.78
N SER A 347 -6.45 -11.89 -22.13
CA SER A 347 -6.71 -13.05 -21.29
C SER A 347 -5.95 -14.25 -21.84
N MET A 348 -5.37 -15.06 -20.96
CA MET A 348 -4.51 -16.20 -21.31
C MET A 348 -5.26 -17.37 -21.98
N GLU A 349 -6.59 -17.36 -21.95
CA GLU A 349 -7.44 -18.52 -22.26
C GLU A 349 -7.07 -19.73 -21.38
N ALA A 350 -6.83 -19.45 -20.10
CA ALA A 350 -6.39 -20.42 -19.10
C ALA A 350 -7.15 -20.26 -17.79
N VAL A 351 -7.31 -21.37 -17.06
CA VAL A 351 -7.98 -21.37 -15.76
C VAL A 351 -7.26 -20.48 -14.75
N GLU A 352 -8.03 -19.72 -13.99
CA GLU A 352 -7.60 -18.91 -12.86
C GLU A 352 -7.09 -19.79 -11.71
N LYS A 353 -5.77 -19.93 -11.63
CA LYS A 353 -5.05 -20.59 -10.53
C LYS A 353 -3.79 -19.82 -10.15
N PRO A 354 -3.29 -19.89 -8.90
CA PRO A 354 -2.12 -19.16 -8.44
C PRO A 354 -0.77 -19.62 -9.03
N GLU A 355 -0.77 -20.54 -10.00
CA GLU A 355 0.42 -20.99 -10.72
C GLU A 355 0.24 -20.82 -12.25
N THR A 356 -0.72 -19.99 -12.66
CA THR A 356 -1.11 -19.89 -14.07
C THR A 356 -0.13 -19.04 -14.85
N ALA A 357 0.38 -17.96 -14.24
CA ALA A 357 1.36 -17.12 -14.90
C ALA A 357 2.64 -17.90 -15.22
N GLU A 358 3.14 -18.69 -14.27
CA GLU A 358 4.32 -19.55 -14.42
C GLU A 358 4.08 -20.63 -15.46
N ARG A 359 2.92 -21.28 -15.42
CA ARG A 359 2.57 -22.35 -16.38
C ARG A 359 2.53 -21.82 -17.82
N VAL A 360 1.90 -20.67 -18.04
CA VAL A 360 1.83 -20.06 -19.38
C VAL A 360 3.20 -19.53 -19.81
N ALA A 361 3.98 -18.95 -18.91
CA ALA A 361 5.35 -18.53 -19.20
C ALA A 361 6.26 -19.72 -19.57
N ALA A 362 6.17 -20.83 -18.84
CA ALA A 362 6.87 -22.07 -19.16
C ALA A 362 6.44 -22.65 -20.51
N TRP A 363 5.16 -22.54 -20.86
CA TRP A 363 4.66 -22.92 -22.18
C TRP A 363 5.23 -22.04 -23.30
N PHE A 364 5.30 -20.71 -23.11
CA PHE A 364 5.96 -19.80 -24.05
C PHE A 364 7.45 -20.09 -24.23
N ALA A 365 8.14 -20.59 -23.20
CA ALA A 365 9.55 -21.00 -23.28
C ALA A 365 9.75 -22.41 -23.84
N GLY A 366 8.72 -23.25 -23.76
CA GLY A 366 8.81 -24.69 -24.01
C GLY A 366 9.01 -25.10 -25.48
N PRO A 367 9.33 -26.38 -25.72
CA PRO A 367 9.57 -26.89 -27.06
C PRO A 367 8.34 -26.77 -27.98
N SER A 368 7.13 -26.89 -27.41
CA SER A 368 5.83 -26.78 -28.09
C SER A 368 5.27 -25.35 -28.17
N ALA A 369 6.06 -24.32 -27.82
CA ALA A 369 5.60 -22.94 -27.83
C ALA A 369 5.09 -22.52 -29.21
N PRO A 370 3.89 -21.91 -29.30
CA PRO A 370 3.37 -21.35 -30.55
C PRO A 370 4.25 -20.19 -30.99
N LYS A 371 4.11 -19.73 -32.24
CA LYS A 371 4.79 -18.51 -32.72
C LYS A 371 4.12 -17.24 -32.16
N ALA A 372 4.00 -17.16 -30.85
CA ALA A 372 3.38 -16.11 -30.07
C ALA A 372 4.10 -15.96 -28.71
N SER A 373 3.98 -14.79 -28.11
CA SER A 373 4.53 -14.50 -26.78
C SER A 373 3.94 -13.19 -26.25
N ALA A 374 3.97 -12.99 -24.93
CA ALA A 374 3.67 -11.71 -24.28
C ALA A 374 4.87 -11.21 -23.47
N HIS A 375 4.78 -9.97 -22.98
CA HIS A 375 5.83 -9.44 -22.12
C HIS A 375 5.66 -9.90 -20.68
N TYR A 376 4.41 -9.93 -20.19
CA TYR A 376 4.10 -10.29 -18.82
C TYR A 376 2.91 -11.23 -18.76
N CYS A 377 3.02 -12.27 -17.95
CA CYS A 377 1.94 -13.14 -17.50
C CYS A 377 1.62 -12.78 -16.05
N VAL A 378 0.34 -12.59 -15.72
CA VAL A 378 -0.12 -12.18 -14.39
C VAL A 378 -1.19 -13.13 -13.88
N ASP A 379 -1.07 -13.54 -12.63
CA ASP A 379 -2.11 -14.28 -11.90
C ASP A 379 -2.35 -13.68 -10.51
N SER A 380 -3.10 -14.37 -9.64
CA SER A 380 -3.44 -13.84 -8.31
C SER A 380 -2.22 -13.56 -7.42
N ASN A 381 -1.13 -14.33 -7.53
CA ASN A 381 -0.01 -14.25 -6.59
C ASN A 381 1.32 -13.86 -7.25
N SER A 382 1.43 -13.91 -8.58
CA SER A 382 2.69 -13.69 -9.28
C SER A 382 2.54 -12.85 -10.55
N ILE A 383 3.68 -12.30 -10.99
CA ILE A 383 3.90 -11.75 -12.32
C ILE A 383 5.16 -12.42 -12.84
N VAL A 384 5.08 -12.99 -14.04
CA VAL A 384 6.21 -13.60 -14.75
C VAL A 384 6.48 -12.80 -16.01
N GLN A 385 7.67 -12.22 -16.13
CA GLN A 385 8.09 -11.53 -17.36
C GLN A 385 8.64 -12.56 -18.35
N CYS A 386 8.07 -12.59 -19.55
CA CYS A 386 8.37 -13.56 -20.59
C CYS A 386 9.24 -12.99 -21.72
N VAL A 387 9.10 -11.68 -21.98
CA VAL A 387 9.92 -10.95 -22.95
C VAL A 387 10.32 -9.63 -22.31
N ARG A 388 11.60 -9.29 -22.37
CA ARG A 388 12.10 -8.01 -21.85
C ARG A 388 11.39 -6.86 -22.55
N ASP A 389 11.13 -5.77 -21.85
CA ASP A 389 10.50 -4.60 -22.44
C ASP A 389 11.27 -4.05 -23.64
N SER A 390 12.59 -4.21 -23.72
CA SER A 390 13.39 -3.77 -24.87
C SER A 390 13.21 -4.63 -26.13
N HIS A 391 12.52 -5.77 -26.03
CA HIS A 391 12.33 -6.75 -27.09
C HIS A 391 10.87 -6.80 -27.53
N VAL A 392 10.60 -7.26 -28.74
CA VAL A 392 9.25 -7.33 -29.31
C VAL A 392 8.62 -8.68 -28.99
N ALA A 393 7.61 -8.72 -28.12
CA ALA A 393 6.77 -9.92 -27.98
C ALA A 393 5.78 -10.05 -29.15
N PHE A 394 5.38 -11.28 -29.47
CA PHE A 394 4.49 -11.61 -30.58
C PHE A 394 3.05 -11.82 -30.08
N HIS A 395 2.43 -10.75 -29.56
CA HIS A 395 1.13 -10.84 -28.86
C HIS A 395 -0.05 -10.22 -29.60
N ALA A 396 0.15 -9.12 -30.34
CA ALA A 396 -0.93 -8.33 -30.97
C ALA A 396 -0.48 -7.78 -32.34
N PRO A 397 -0.60 -8.58 -33.42
CA PRO A 397 -0.18 -8.18 -34.76
C PRO A 397 -0.80 -6.84 -35.20
N GLY A 398 0.06 -5.89 -35.57
CA GLY A 398 -0.32 -4.50 -35.87
C GLY A 398 0.37 -3.50 -34.93
N VAL A 399 0.51 -3.84 -33.64
CA VAL A 399 1.12 -2.95 -32.63
C VAL A 399 2.35 -3.54 -31.93
N ASN A 400 2.69 -4.82 -32.14
CA ASN A 400 3.84 -5.50 -31.49
C ASN A 400 5.12 -4.64 -31.32
N GLN A 401 5.50 -3.87 -32.34
CA GLN A 401 6.72 -3.05 -32.34
C GLN A 401 6.71 -1.92 -31.30
N ARG A 402 5.53 -1.40 -30.93
CA ARG A 402 5.33 -0.24 -30.05
C ARG A 402 4.58 -0.57 -28.75
N SER A 403 4.32 -1.85 -28.50
CA SER A 403 3.49 -2.27 -27.37
C SER A 403 4.17 -3.21 -26.38
N ILE A 404 3.66 -3.16 -25.14
CA ILE A 404 3.81 -4.19 -24.12
C ILE A 404 2.49 -4.98 -24.04
N GLY A 405 2.58 -6.30 -23.86
CA GLY A 405 1.44 -7.22 -23.79
C GLY A 405 1.34 -7.80 -22.39
N ILE A 406 0.16 -7.65 -21.76
CA ILE A 406 -0.14 -8.12 -20.41
C ILE A 406 -1.20 -9.22 -20.49
N GLU A 407 -0.79 -10.45 -20.21
CA GLU A 407 -1.62 -11.64 -20.18
C GLU A 407 -2.19 -11.83 -18.77
N HIS A 408 -3.51 -11.89 -18.64
CA HIS A 408 -4.21 -12.16 -17.38
C HIS A 408 -4.71 -13.61 -17.35
N ALA A 409 -4.47 -14.34 -16.27
CA ALA A 409 -5.14 -15.62 -16.05
C ALA A 409 -6.66 -15.44 -16.14
N GLY A 410 -7.34 -16.32 -16.88
CA GLY A 410 -8.75 -16.20 -17.20
C GLY A 410 -9.04 -16.43 -18.68
N TYR A 411 -10.31 -16.26 -19.05
CA TYR A 411 -10.86 -16.50 -20.38
C TYR A 411 -11.66 -15.30 -20.88
N ALA A 412 -11.60 -15.02 -22.17
CA ALA A 412 -12.38 -13.97 -22.82
C ALA A 412 -13.89 -14.18 -22.72
N ARG A 413 -14.34 -15.41 -22.42
CA ARG A 413 -15.76 -15.73 -22.21
C ARG A 413 -16.29 -15.36 -20.82
N GLN A 414 -15.44 -14.94 -19.88
CA GLN A 414 -15.88 -14.56 -18.54
C GLN A 414 -16.81 -13.35 -18.59
N SER A 415 -17.86 -13.42 -17.78
CA SER A 415 -18.79 -12.31 -17.54
C SER A 415 -18.15 -11.26 -16.63
N ALA A 416 -18.79 -10.09 -16.53
CA ALA A 416 -18.35 -9.06 -15.58
C ALA A 416 -18.43 -9.53 -14.11
N GLU A 417 -19.34 -10.46 -13.80
CA GLU A 417 -19.44 -11.07 -12.47
C GLU A 417 -18.28 -12.02 -12.18
N ASP A 418 -17.90 -12.86 -13.16
CA ASP A 418 -16.75 -13.76 -13.02
C ASP A 418 -15.46 -12.95 -12.78
N TRP A 419 -15.26 -11.87 -13.54
CA TRP A 419 -14.13 -10.96 -13.31
C TRP A 419 -14.22 -10.18 -11.99
N GLY A 420 -15.38 -10.14 -11.35
CA GLY A 420 -15.62 -9.48 -10.07
C GLY A 420 -15.24 -10.33 -8.86
N ASP A 421 -14.87 -11.60 -9.04
CA ASP A 421 -14.54 -12.49 -7.94
C ASP A 421 -13.23 -12.11 -7.23
N ALA A 422 -12.97 -12.76 -6.09
CA ALA A 422 -11.80 -12.45 -5.26
C ALA A 422 -10.46 -12.75 -5.96
N TYR A 423 -10.40 -13.82 -6.77
CA TYR A 423 -9.19 -14.19 -7.50
C TYR A 423 -8.90 -13.14 -8.57
N SER A 424 -9.89 -12.89 -9.44
CA SER A 424 -9.85 -11.94 -10.54
C SER A 424 -9.47 -10.56 -10.05
N MET A 425 -10.10 -10.07 -8.98
CA MET A 425 -9.78 -8.77 -8.39
C MET A 425 -8.36 -8.70 -7.81
N THR A 426 -7.84 -9.79 -7.25
CA THR A 426 -6.45 -9.82 -6.74
C THR A 426 -5.46 -9.73 -7.90
N MET A 427 -5.68 -10.52 -8.95
CA MET A 427 -4.87 -10.48 -10.16
C MET A 427 -4.96 -9.12 -10.87
N LEU A 428 -6.16 -8.57 -11.03
CA LEU A 428 -6.38 -7.30 -11.73
C LEU A 428 -5.71 -6.14 -10.98
N ARG A 429 -5.73 -6.11 -9.64
CA ARG A 429 -4.95 -5.13 -8.86
C ARG A 429 -3.46 -5.28 -9.03
N ARG A 430 -2.94 -6.51 -9.03
CA ARG A 430 -1.53 -6.81 -9.26
C ARG A 430 -1.08 -6.34 -10.64
N SER A 431 -1.88 -6.65 -11.65
CA SER A 431 -1.67 -6.21 -13.03
C SER A 431 -1.76 -4.68 -13.16
N ALA A 432 -2.73 -4.05 -12.51
CA ALA A 432 -2.89 -2.59 -12.56
C ALA A 432 -1.66 -1.85 -11.99
N ARG A 433 -1.04 -2.36 -10.92
CA ARG A 433 0.24 -1.81 -10.39
C ARG A 433 1.37 -1.88 -11.42
N LEU A 434 1.53 -3.02 -12.08
CA LEU A 434 2.50 -3.19 -13.16
C LEU A 434 2.23 -2.22 -14.31
N VAL A 435 0.98 -2.12 -14.75
CA VAL A 435 0.60 -1.25 -15.87
C VAL A 435 0.79 0.23 -15.51
N ALA A 436 0.50 0.65 -14.29
CA ALA A 436 0.78 2.01 -13.81
C ALA A 436 2.27 2.34 -13.87
N GLU A 437 3.12 1.41 -13.41
CA GLU A 437 4.57 1.56 -13.50
C GLU A 437 5.05 1.68 -14.96
N LEU A 438 4.56 0.80 -15.84
CA LEU A 438 4.90 0.83 -17.27
C LEU A 438 4.43 2.13 -17.93
N CYS A 439 3.24 2.62 -17.56
CA CYS A 439 2.72 3.90 -18.04
C CYS A 439 3.63 5.06 -17.62
N ARG A 440 4.08 5.09 -16.37
CA ARG A 440 5.06 6.07 -15.89
C ARG A 440 6.40 5.94 -16.63
N ARG A 441 6.93 4.72 -16.72
CA ARG A 441 8.25 4.41 -17.30
C ARG A 441 8.35 4.84 -18.76
N TYR A 442 7.30 4.58 -19.54
CA TYR A 442 7.27 4.85 -20.98
C TYR A 442 6.43 6.07 -21.35
N SER A 443 5.95 6.84 -20.37
CA SER A 443 5.08 8.01 -20.58
C SER A 443 3.81 7.67 -21.41
N ILE A 444 3.22 6.51 -21.14
CA ILE A 444 1.98 6.06 -21.79
C ILE A 444 0.79 6.70 -21.07
N PRO A 445 -0.14 7.35 -21.77
CA PRO A 445 -1.30 7.94 -21.12
C PRO A 445 -2.28 6.84 -20.67
N ILE A 446 -2.79 6.95 -19.44
CA ILE A 446 -3.78 6.03 -18.86
C ILE A 446 -5.16 6.34 -19.43
N VAL A 447 -5.36 6.00 -20.71
CA VAL A 447 -6.63 6.17 -21.40
C VAL A 447 -6.87 4.96 -22.28
N LEU A 448 -8.13 4.52 -22.36
CA LEU A 448 -8.51 3.41 -23.21
C LEU A 448 -8.53 3.88 -24.67
N ARG A 449 -7.89 3.12 -25.57
CA ARG A 449 -7.88 3.37 -27.01
C ARG A 449 -8.75 2.38 -27.76
N ASP A 450 -9.58 2.92 -28.64
CA ASP A 450 -10.38 2.11 -29.56
C ASP A 450 -9.64 1.79 -30.87
N ALA A 451 -10.32 1.03 -31.74
CA ALA A 451 -9.73 0.60 -33.01
C ALA A 451 -9.39 1.77 -33.97
N ALA A 452 -10.20 2.82 -34.00
CA ALA A 452 -9.99 3.96 -34.88
C ALA A 452 -8.84 4.85 -34.38
N GLU A 453 -8.72 5.02 -33.06
CA GLU A 453 -7.62 5.74 -32.43
C GLU A 453 -6.27 5.02 -32.63
N LEU A 454 -6.26 3.68 -32.55
CA LEU A 454 -5.07 2.88 -32.85
C LEU A 454 -4.63 3.03 -34.31
N GLN A 455 -5.58 3.04 -35.27
CA GLN A 455 -5.27 3.28 -36.69
C GLN A 455 -4.66 4.66 -36.93
N ARG A 456 -5.04 5.66 -36.12
CA ARG A 456 -4.44 7.01 -36.12
C ARG A 456 -3.09 7.07 -35.39
N GLY A 457 -2.65 5.96 -34.80
CA GLY A 457 -1.38 5.84 -34.12
C GLY A 457 -1.35 6.47 -32.72
N LEU A 458 -2.49 6.63 -32.05
CA LEU A 458 -2.54 7.14 -30.67
C LEU A 458 -2.12 6.07 -29.68
N GLY A 459 -1.22 6.43 -28.76
CA GLY A 459 -0.79 5.58 -27.64
C GLY A 459 -1.78 5.59 -26.47
N GLY A 460 -1.68 4.57 -25.62
CA GLY A 460 -2.55 4.38 -24.45
C GLY A 460 -2.70 2.91 -24.07
N ILE A 461 -3.78 2.59 -23.36
CA ILE A 461 -4.13 1.22 -22.98
C ILE A 461 -5.21 0.71 -23.94
N THR A 462 -5.11 -0.52 -24.41
CA THR A 462 -6.08 -1.13 -25.34
C THR A 462 -6.26 -2.63 -25.05
N THR A 463 -7.19 -3.26 -25.74
CA THR A 463 -7.39 -4.73 -25.75
C THR A 463 -6.90 -5.35 -27.05
N HIS A 464 -6.59 -6.65 -27.05
CA HIS A 464 -6.30 -7.38 -28.29
C HIS A 464 -7.49 -7.34 -29.25
N SER A 465 -8.72 -7.44 -28.73
CA SER A 465 -9.96 -7.27 -29.49
C SER A 465 -10.00 -5.96 -30.30
N ALA A 466 -9.60 -4.83 -29.71
CA ALA A 466 -9.53 -3.55 -30.42
C ALA A 466 -8.41 -3.53 -31.47
N VAL A 467 -7.24 -4.12 -31.17
CA VAL A 467 -6.14 -4.27 -32.14
C VAL A 467 -6.56 -5.11 -33.35
N SER A 468 -7.23 -6.25 -33.13
CA SER A 468 -7.74 -7.12 -34.19
C SER A 468 -8.71 -6.36 -35.11
N ARG A 469 -9.63 -5.56 -34.54
CA ARG A 469 -10.53 -4.70 -35.33
C ARG A 469 -9.79 -3.61 -36.10
N ALA A 470 -8.76 -3.00 -35.50
CA ALA A 470 -7.98 -1.92 -36.10
C ALA A 470 -7.17 -2.40 -37.32
N PHE A 471 -6.44 -3.50 -37.19
CA PHE A 471 -5.42 -3.89 -38.18
C PHE A 471 -5.80 -5.12 -39.00
N ARG A 472 -6.79 -5.91 -38.57
CA ARG A 472 -7.28 -7.12 -39.26
C ARG A 472 -6.17 -8.15 -39.57
N ARG A 473 -5.18 -8.24 -38.66
CA ARG A 473 -4.05 -9.18 -38.71
C ARG A 473 -4.17 -10.33 -37.69
N SER A 474 -5.25 -10.33 -36.92
CA SER A 474 -5.63 -11.34 -35.93
C SER A 474 -7.16 -11.39 -35.86
N THR A 475 -7.71 -12.53 -35.43
CA THR A 475 -9.14 -12.73 -35.16
C THR A 475 -9.45 -12.80 -33.66
N HIS A 476 -8.45 -12.55 -32.81
CA HIS A 476 -8.56 -12.64 -31.37
C HIS A 476 -9.50 -11.56 -30.80
N THR A 477 -10.25 -11.94 -29.77
CA THR A 477 -11.30 -11.11 -29.14
C THR A 477 -11.08 -10.88 -27.64
N ASP A 478 -9.96 -11.34 -27.10
CA ASP A 478 -9.60 -11.18 -25.69
C ASP A 478 -9.32 -9.70 -25.32
N PRO A 479 -9.49 -9.31 -24.03
CA PRO A 479 -9.89 -10.14 -22.89
C PRO A 479 -11.43 -10.35 -22.76
N GLY A 480 -12.17 -10.10 -23.85
CA GLY A 480 -13.63 -10.30 -23.88
C GLY A 480 -14.45 -9.10 -23.42
N SER A 481 -15.75 -9.14 -23.70
CA SER A 481 -16.67 -8.04 -23.37
C SER A 481 -17.01 -7.95 -21.89
N GLY A 482 -16.80 -9.02 -21.12
CA GLY A 482 -17.00 -9.01 -19.67
C GLY A 482 -15.84 -8.41 -18.88
N PHE A 483 -14.66 -8.21 -19.49
CA PHE A 483 -13.50 -7.67 -18.77
C PHE A 483 -13.80 -6.24 -18.26
N PRO A 484 -13.52 -5.94 -16.98
CA PRO A 484 -13.97 -4.71 -16.34
C PRO A 484 -13.04 -3.53 -16.68
N LEU A 485 -12.99 -3.12 -17.96
CA LEU A 485 -12.03 -2.14 -18.48
C LEU A 485 -12.06 -0.81 -17.71
N GLU A 486 -13.24 -0.25 -17.45
CA GLU A 486 -13.35 1.03 -16.75
C GLU A 486 -12.80 0.94 -15.32
N ALA A 487 -13.21 -0.09 -14.56
CA ALA A 487 -12.70 -0.32 -13.22
C ALA A 487 -11.20 -0.65 -13.21
N TYR A 488 -10.71 -1.37 -14.23
CA TYR A 488 -9.30 -1.66 -14.38
C TYR A 488 -8.47 -0.41 -14.66
N LEU A 489 -8.93 0.48 -15.55
CA LEU A 489 -8.26 1.76 -15.78
C LEU A 489 -8.29 2.67 -14.54
N ALA A 490 -9.39 2.66 -13.78
CA ALA A 490 -9.45 3.35 -12.50
C ALA A 490 -8.40 2.80 -11.52
N MET A 491 -8.29 1.46 -11.39
CA MET A 491 -7.24 0.82 -10.59
C MET A 491 -5.83 1.20 -11.06
N VAL A 492 -5.58 1.30 -12.37
CA VAL A 492 -4.28 1.75 -12.89
C VAL A 492 -4.00 3.20 -12.50
N GLY A 493 -5.00 4.07 -12.52
CA GLY A 493 -4.85 5.47 -12.11
C GLY A 493 -4.73 5.70 -10.60
N GLU A 494 -5.04 4.71 -9.77
CA GLU A 494 -4.84 4.74 -8.31
C GLU A 494 -3.39 4.51 -7.89
N TYR A 495 -2.57 3.90 -8.76
CA TYR A 495 -1.15 3.60 -8.53
C TYR A 495 -0.25 4.55 -9.33
#